data_AF-A0A8S3H2Y0-F1
#
_entry.id   AF-A0A8S3H2Y0-F1
#
_cell.length_a   1.000
_cell.length_b   1.000
_cell.length_c   1.000
_cell.angle_alpha   90.00
_cell.angle_beta   90.00
_cell.angle_gamma   90.00
#
_symmetry.space_group_name_H-M   'P 1'
#
loop_
_entity.id
_entity.type
_entity.pdbx_description
1 polymer ?
#
loop_
_entity_poly.entity_id
_entity_poly.type
_entity_poly.pdbx_seq_one_letter_code
_entity_poly.pdbx_strand_id
1 'polypeptide(L)'
;TFQIRDDDFNLIFNDLPSNEQLIIAYPCAWRKDIFMHGKMFLSVNYVCFYACFLKWSESLCIAYKDIISITREKSAKVVPNAIKLRTKNQEHFVASYIPRERIFIAIFRLWQNALLEQQLNYEQLRDVVYSGQMNNEESSDESDASIEQENNNRYIVNVRRKLLSTNLILTSQIVCS
;
A
#
# COMPACT_ATOMS: atom_id res chain seq x y z
N THR A 1 7.38 -6.14 -25.56
CA THR A 1 6.89 -5.37 -24.39
C THR A 1 7.57 -5.91 -23.16
N PHE A 2 8.35 -5.10 -22.45
CA PHE A 2 8.99 -5.53 -21.20
C PHE A 2 7.89 -5.87 -20.19
N GLN A 3 7.77 -7.14 -19.82
CA GLN A 3 6.86 -7.59 -18.77
C GLN A 3 7.61 -7.51 -17.46
N ILE A 4 7.29 -6.50 -16.66
CA ILE A 4 7.90 -6.29 -15.34
C ILE A 4 7.48 -7.46 -14.44
N ARG A 5 8.43 -8.27 -13.99
CA ARG A 5 8.18 -9.35 -13.02
C ARG A 5 8.34 -8.82 -11.60
N ASP A 6 7.73 -9.52 -10.67
CA ASP A 6 7.83 -9.17 -9.26
C ASP A 6 9.28 -9.39 -8.76
N ASP A 7 9.96 -10.38 -9.32
CA ASP A 7 11.38 -10.68 -9.08
C ASP A 7 12.33 -9.58 -9.59
N ASP A 8 11.87 -8.69 -10.48
CA ASP A 8 12.68 -7.58 -10.98
C ASP A 8 12.77 -6.43 -9.95
N PHE A 9 12.05 -6.51 -8.82
CA PHE A 9 12.00 -5.46 -7.79
C PHE A 9 13.40 -4.98 -7.37
N ASN A 10 14.28 -5.91 -6.99
CA ASN A 10 15.63 -5.55 -6.54
C ASN A 10 16.51 -5.00 -7.68
N LEU A 11 16.23 -5.36 -8.94
CA LEU A 11 16.96 -4.85 -10.10
C LEU A 11 16.51 -3.43 -10.49
N ILE A 12 15.21 -3.15 -10.30
CA ILE A 12 14.60 -1.86 -10.62
C ILE A 12 14.92 -0.82 -9.53
N PHE A 13 14.92 -1.22 -8.26
CA PHE A 13 15.08 -0.33 -7.11
C PHE A 13 16.39 -0.60 -6.37
N ASN A 14 17.51 -0.39 -7.06
CA ASN A 14 18.87 -0.61 -6.51
C ASN A 14 19.23 0.33 -5.34
N ASP A 15 18.48 1.43 -5.15
CA ASP A 15 18.70 2.41 -4.09
C ASP A 15 18.05 2.01 -2.75
N LEU A 16 17.29 0.91 -2.73
CA LEU A 16 16.68 0.43 -1.49
C LEU A 16 17.69 -0.34 -0.62
N PRO A 17 17.46 -0.38 0.71
CA PRO A 17 18.24 -1.23 1.60
C PRO A 17 18.25 -2.70 1.16
N SER A 18 19.37 -3.39 1.28
CA SER A 18 19.53 -4.79 0.84
C SER A 18 18.66 -5.80 1.60
N ASN A 19 18.14 -5.42 2.77
CA ASN A 19 17.22 -6.21 3.58
C ASN A 19 15.75 -5.94 3.24
N GLU A 20 15.46 -5.08 2.28
CA GLU A 20 14.09 -4.78 1.87
C GLU A 20 13.50 -5.97 1.11
N GLN A 21 12.26 -6.33 1.45
CA GLN A 21 11.59 -7.49 0.87
C GLN A 21 10.26 -7.07 0.26
N LEU A 22 10.03 -7.49 -0.98
CA LEU A 22 8.76 -7.31 -1.66
C LEU A 22 7.69 -8.18 -1.00
N ILE A 23 6.55 -7.59 -0.65
CA ILE A 23 5.38 -8.32 -0.14
C ILE A 23 4.44 -8.64 -1.29
N ILE A 24 4.08 -7.64 -2.11
CA ILE A 24 3.14 -7.81 -3.21
C ILE A 24 3.32 -6.71 -4.27
N ALA A 25 3.07 -7.04 -5.53
CA ALA A 25 3.00 -6.06 -6.61
C ALA A 25 1.61 -5.99 -7.24
N TYR A 26 1.21 -4.79 -7.66
CA TYR A 26 -0.06 -4.55 -8.34
C TYR A 26 0.17 -3.78 -9.65
N PRO A 27 -0.49 -4.15 -10.76
CA PRO A 27 -0.53 -3.32 -11.94
C PRO A 27 -1.27 -2.01 -11.64
N CYS A 28 -0.69 -0.88 -12.03
CA CYS A 28 -1.25 0.44 -11.78
C CYS A 28 -0.88 1.45 -12.88
N ALA A 29 -1.52 2.62 -12.85
CA ALA A 29 -1.04 3.80 -13.55
C ALA A 29 -0.63 4.87 -12.53
N TRP A 30 0.62 5.31 -12.59
CA TRP A 30 1.13 6.39 -11.73
C TRP A 30 1.04 7.73 -12.48
N ARG A 31 0.54 8.77 -11.82
CA ARG A 31 0.42 10.11 -12.39
C ARG A 31 1.61 10.98 -11.99
N LYS A 32 2.34 11.46 -13.01
CA LYS A 32 3.27 12.58 -12.91
C LYS A 32 2.55 13.81 -13.50
N ASP A 33 2.74 14.08 -14.80
CA ASP A 33 1.90 15.03 -15.56
C ASP A 33 0.67 14.33 -16.16
N ILE A 34 0.89 13.10 -16.66
CA ILE A 34 -0.13 12.20 -17.20
C ILE A 34 -0.04 10.84 -16.49
N PHE A 35 -1.07 10.00 -16.65
CA PHE A 35 -1.04 8.63 -16.13
C PHE A 35 -0.14 7.75 -17.00
N MET A 36 0.89 7.19 -16.39
CA MET A 36 1.82 6.27 -17.03
C MET A 36 1.56 4.85 -16.55
N HIS A 37 1.44 3.91 -17.48
CA HIS A 37 1.24 2.50 -17.18
C HIS A 37 2.48 1.90 -16.51
N GLY A 38 2.25 1.12 -15.45
CA GLY A 38 3.34 0.56 -14.66
C GLY A 38 2.89 -0.47 -13.64
N LYS A 39 3.74 -0.65 -12.64
CA LYS A 39 3.47 -1.48 -11.46
C LYS A 39 3.80 -0.69 -10.19
N MET A 40 3.01 -0.95 -9.17
CA MET A 40 3.29 -0.55 -7.80
C MET A 40 3.75 -1.77 -7.03
N PHE A 41 4.86 -1.64 -6.32
CA PHE A 41 5.47 -2.65 -5.49
C PHE A 41 5.31 -2.23 -4.03
N LEU A 42 4.70 -3.08 -3.23
CA LEU A 42 4.58 -2.90 -1.79
C LEU A 42 5.61 -3.79 -1.12
N SER A 43 6.60 -3.16 -0.53
CA SER A 43 7.61 -3.82 0.30
C SER A 43 7.29 -3.64 1.78
N VAL A 44 8.14 -4.16 2.67
CA VAL A 44 8.00 -4.05 4.13
C VAL A 44 7.98 -2.58 4.59
N ASN A 45 8.86 -1.75 4.04
CA ASN A 45 9.07 -0.37 4.48
C ASN A 45 8.75 0.69 3.42
N TYR A 46 8.59 0.31 2.15
CA TYR A 46 8.38 1.24 1.05
C TYR A 46 7.19 0.89 0.16
N VAL A 47 6.54 1.94 -0.35
CA VAL A 47 5.70 1.88 -1.55
C VAL A 47 6.55 2.36 -2.71
N CYS A 48 6.73 1.51 -3.72
CA CYS A 48 7.49 1.85 -4.90
C CYS A 48 6.64 1.80 -6.16
N PHE A 49 6.88 2.71 -7.09
CA PHE A 49 6.24 2.80 -8.38
C PHE A 49 7.29 2.66 -9.46
N TYR A 50 6.98 1.88 -10.47
CA TYR A 50 7.77 1.81 -11.68
C TYR A 50 6.83 1.94 -12.87
N ALA A 51 7.09 2.93 -13.71
CA ALA A 51 6.29 3.19 -14.90
C ALA A 51 7.18 3.29 -16.14
N CYS A 52 6.72 2.68 -17.22
CA CYS A 52 7.39 2.72 -18.51
C CYS A 52 6.54 3.51 -19.50
N PHE A 53 7.14 4.46 -20.17
CA PHE A 53 6.55 5.15 -21.31
C PHE A 53 7.51 5.12 -22.49
N LEU A 54 7.14 4.36 -23.53
CA LEU A 54 7.97 4.14 -24.71
C LEU A 54 9.35 3.54 -24.34
N LYS A 55 10.44 4.31 -24.47
CA LYS A 55 11.82 3.91 -24.15
C LYS A 55 12.34 4.49 -22.81
N TRP A 56 11.47 5.17 -22.06
CA TRP A 56 11.82 5.87 -20.83
C TRP A 56 11.17 5.14 -19.67
N SER A 57 11.94 4.85 -18.63
CA SER A 57 11.44 4.22 -17.41
C SER A 57 11.72 5.12 -16.22
N GLU A 58 10.73 5.30 -15.39
CA GLU A 58 10.81 6.11 -14.17
C GLU A 58 10.46 5.24 -12.98
N SER A 59 11.24 5.37 -11.91
CA SER A 59 11.01 4.73 -10.62
C SER A 59 10.84 5.78 -9.53
N LEU A 60 10.01 5.47 -8.54
CA LEU A 60 9.81 6.28 -7.35
C LEU A 60 9.61 5.35 -6.16
N CYS A 61 10.34 5.57 -5.06
CA CYS A 61 10.09 4.87 -3.79
C CYS A 61 9.80 5.86 -2.69
N ILE A 62 8.80 5.54 -1.88
CA ILE A 62 8.35 6.35 -0.76
C ILE A 62 8.36 5.46 0.49
N ALA A 63 9.11 5.86 1.52
CA ALA A 63 9.07 5.17 2.80
C ALA A 63 7.70 5.38 3.45
N TYR A 64 7.12 4.34 4.04
CA TYR A 64 5.84 4.46 4.74
C TYR A 64 5.89 5.52 5.85
N LYS A 65 7.04 5.68 6.51
CA LYS A 65 7.24 6.67 7.58
C LYS A 65 7.10 8.13 7.10
N ASP A 66 7.29 8.38 5.81
CA ASP A 66 7.18 9.72 5.21
C ASP A 66 5.76 10.04 4.71
N ILE A 67 4.87 9.04 4.71
CA ILE A 67 3.48 9.20 4.31
C ILE A 67 2.69 9.85 5.46
N ILE A 68 2.08 10.99 5.15
CA ILE A 68 1.23 11.76 6.08
C ILE A 68 -0.21 11.27 6.00
N SER A 69 -0.72 11.04 4.79
CA SER A 69 -2.10 10.62 4.61
C SER A 69 -2.29 9.79 3.34
N ILE A 70 -3.20 8.81 3.42
CA ILE A 70 -3.64 7.96 2.32
C ILE A 70 -5.14 8.22 2.13
N THR A 71 -5.55 8.62 0.92
CA THR A 71 -6.94 8.98 0.64
C THR A 71 -7.47 8.29 -0.61
N ARG A 72 -8.77 7.98 -0.59
CA ARG A 72 -9.49 7.40 -1.71
C ARG A 72 -10.08 8.55 -2.52
N GLU A 73 -9.51 8.80 -3.69
CA GLU A 73 -9.95 9.90 -4.54
C GLU A 73 -11.00 9.40 -5.54
N LYS A 74 -12.08 10.18 -5.67
CA LYS A 74 -13.09 10.04 -6.73
C LYS A 74 -12.84 11.19 -7.70
N SER A 75 -11.84 11.06 -8.58
CA SER A 75 -11.56 12.13 -9.54
C SER A 75 -12.68 12.17 -10.59
N ALA A 76 -13.64 13.07 -10.39
CA ALA A 76 -14.75 13.28 -11.31
C ALA A 76 -14.20 13.57 -12.72
N LYS A 77 -14.59 12.75 -13.70
CA LYS A 77 -14.40 12.86 -15.16
C LYS A 77 -13.30 12.04 -15.85
N VAL A 78 -12.25 11.52 -15.21
CA VAL A 78 -11.18 10.80 -15.96
C VAL A 78 -10.67 9.50 -15.33
N VAL A 79 -10.62 9.38 -14.00
CA VAL A 79 -10.14 8.13 -13.34
C VAL A 79 -11.01 7.81 -12.11
N PRO A 80 -11.95 6.87 -12.21
CA PRO A 80 -12.90 6.60 -11.13
C PRO A 80 -12.29 5.90 -9.89
N ASN A 81 -11.03 5.44 -9.94
CA ASN A 81 -10.45 4.55 -8.93
C ASN A 81 -9.02 4.94 -8.51
N ALA A 82 -8.81 6.21 -8.16
CA ALA A 82 -7.49 6.69 -7.73
C ALA A 82 -7.27 6.57 -6.21
N ILE A 83 -6.04 6.25 -5.82
CA ILE A 83 -5.51 6.35 -4.46
C ILE A 83 -4.51 7.50 -4.47
N LYS A 84 -4.60 8.39 -3.47
CA LYS A 84 -3.67 9.49 -3.29
C LYS A 84 -2.82 9.27 -2.04
N LEU A 85 -1.51 9.26 -2.23
CA LEU A 85 -0.51 9.23 -1.17
C LEU A 85 0.09 10.63 -1.00
N ARG A 86 -0.01 11.20 0.20
CA ARG A 86 0.56 12.51 0.51
C ARG A 86 1.80 12.33 1.38
N THR A 87 2.91 12.89 0.93
CA THR A 87 4.15 13.04 1.70
C THR A 87 4.29 14.51 2.14
N LYS A 88 5.35 14.84 2.91
CA LYS A 88 5.65 16.24 3.29
C LYS A 88 5.87 17.17 2.09
N ASN A 89 6.42 16.62 1.01
CA ASN A 89 6.90 17.42 -0.11
C ASN A 89 5.93 17.43 -1.30
N GLN A 90 5.18 16.33 -1.49
CA GLN A 90 4.42 16.11 -2.72
C GLN A 90 3.27 15.10 -2.54
N GLU A 91 2.31 15.18 -3.45
CA GLU A 91 1.19 14.25 -3.58
C GLU A 91 1.37 13.32 -4.78
N HIS A 92 1.07 12.03 -4.59
CA HIS A 92 1.18 11.02 -5.62
C HIS A 92 -0.18 10.38 -5.87
N PHE A 93 -0.61 10.39 -7.13
CA PHE A 93 -1.86 9.77 -7.55
C PHE A 93 -1.59 8.47 -8.29
N VAL A 94 -2.32 7.43 -7.90
CA VAL A 94 -2.19 6.08 -8.43
C VAL A 94 -3.56 5.59 -8.83
N ALA A 95 -3.73 5.23 -10.09
CA ALA A 95 -4.92 4.52 -10.56
C ALA A 95 -4.65 3.02 -10.52
N SER A 96 -5.55 2.24 -9.94
CA SER A 96 -5.44 0.79 -9.95
C SER A 96 -6.29 0.17 -11.07
N TYR A 97 -5.80 -0.92 -11.66
CA TYR A 97 -6.60 -1.82 -12.52
C TYR A 97 -7.35 -2.90 -11.73
N ILE A 98 -7.06 -3.04 -10.44
CA ILE A 98 -7.66 -3.97 -9.49
C ILE A 98 -8.64 -3.19 -8.58
N PRO A 99 -9.59 -3.82 -7.89
CA PRO A 99 -10.43 -3.14 -6.91
C PRO A 99 -9.61 -2.27 -5.95
N ARG A 100 -9.88 -0.96 -5.97
CA ARG A 100 -9.16 0.07 -5.21
C ARG A 100 -9.04 -0.28 -3.72
N GLU A 101 -10.09 -0.88 -3.16
CA GLU A 101 -10.13 -1.22 -1.74
C GLU A 101 -9.07 -2.25 -1.35
N ARG A 102 -8.78 -3.24 -2.20
CA ARG A 102 -7.72 -4.24 -1.94
C ARG A 102 -6.36 -3.58 -1.78
N ILE A 103 -6.04 -2.66 -2.68
CA ILE A 103 -4.78 -1.92 -2.63
C ILE A 103 -4.75 -0.94 -1.45
N PHE A 104 -5.84 -0.21 -1.23
CA PHE A 104 -5.93 0.73 -0.13
C PHE A 104 -5.69 0.03 1.22
N ILE A 105 -6.35 -1.11 1.46
CA ILE A 105 -6.16 -1.91 2.68
C ILE A 105 -4.72 -2.39 2.80
N ALA A 106 -4.11 -2.89 1.72
CA ALA A 106 -2.73 -3.36 1.74
C ALA A 106 -1.74 -2.25 2.11
N ILE A 107 -1.80 -1.09 1.43
CA ILE A 107 -0.94 0.06 1.73
C ILE A 107 -1.20 0.53 3.16
N PHE A 108 -2.46 0.61 3.57
CA PHE A 108 -2.82 1.10 4.90
C PHE A 108 -2.27 0.20 6.00
N ARG A 109 -2.37 -1.13 5.86
CA ARG A 109 -1.82 -2.10 6.83
C ARG A 109 -0.31 -1.99 6.98
N LEU A 110 0.41 -1.83 5.86
CA LEU A 110 1.87 -1.66 5.85
C LEU A 110 2.30 -0.30 6.40
N TRP A 111 1.58 0.77 6.04
CA TRP A 111 1.78 2.10 6.59
C TRP A 111 1.61 2.11 8.12
N GLN A 112 0.55 1.46 8.61
CA GLN A 112 0.31 1.28 10.02
C GLN A 112 1.45 0.54 10.73
N ASN A 113 1.95 -0.55 10.14
CA ASN A 113 3.07 -1.31 10.70
C ASN A 113 4.33 -0.45 10.83
N ALA A 114 4.61 0.38 9.83
CA ALA A 114 5.78 1.26 9.84
C ALA A 114 5.73 2.33 10.96
N LEU A 115 4.53 2.64 11.47
CA LEU A 115 4.30 3.59 12.56
C LEU A 115 4.27 2.91 13.95
N LEU A 116 4.31 1.58 14.02
CA LEU A 116 4.39 0.85 15.29
C LEU A 116 5.81 0.85 15.86
N GLU A 117 5.91 0.83 17.19
CA GLU A 117 7.20 0.70 17.90
C GLU A 117 7.81 -0.68 17.72
N GLN A 118 6.96 -1.72 17.67
CA GLN A 118 7.34 -3.09 17.36
C GLN A 118 6.70 -3.49 16.03
N GLN A 119 7.54 -3.62 15.01
CA GLN A 119 7.13 -4.02 13.67
C GLN A 119 6.92 -5.53 13.60
N LEU A 120 5.93 -5.95 12.83
CA LEU A 120 5.73 -7.34 12.46
C LEU A 120 6.88 -7.83 11.57
N ASN A 121 7.16 -9.12 11.62
CA ASN A 121 8.11 -9.74 10.69
C ASN A 121 7.50 -9.91 9.29
N TYR A 122 8.33 -10.31 8.33
CA TYR A 122 7.92 -10.46 6.92
C TYR A 122 6.72 -11.40 6.73
N GLU A 123 6.72 -12.59 7.34
CA GLU A 123 5.62 -13.56 7.16
C GLU A 123 4.31 -13.03 7.77
N GLN A 124 4.38 -12.44 8.97
CA GLN A 124 3.22 -11.83 9.62
C GLN A 124 2.64 -10.67 8.79
N LEU A 125 3.49 -9.83 8.20
CA LEU A 125 3.04 -8.75 7.33
C LEU A 125 2.41 -9.27 6.06
N ARG A 126 3.00 -10.32 5.48
CA ARG A 126 2.48 -10.99 4.32
C ARG A 126 1.07 -11.50 4.61
N ASP A 127 0.89 -12.27 5.67
CA ASP A 127 -0.43 -12.81 6.06
C ASP A 127 -1.46 -11.70 6.29
N VAL A 128 -1.05 -10.64 6.98
CA VAL A 128 -1.90 -9.46 7.19
C VAL A 128 -2.23 -8.76 5.88
N VAL A 129 -1.38 -8.74 4.85
CA VAL A 129 -1.75 -8.14 3.55
C VAL A 129 -2.68 -9.06 2.75
N TYR A 130 -2.39 -10.37 2.69
CA TYR A 130 -3.15 -11.33 1.87
C TYR A 130 -4.50 -11.72 2.47
N SER A 131 -4.63 -11.81 3.80
CA SER A 131 -5.94 -12.04 4.47
C SER A 131 -6.96 -10.95 4.15
N GLY A 132 -6.52 -9.72 3.88
CA GLY A 132 -7.38 -8.61 3.46
C GLY A 132 -7.90 -8.74 2.04
N GLN A 133 -7.32 -9.63 1.22
CA GLN A 133 -7.74 -9.88 -0.15
C GLN A 133 -8.83 -10.94 -0.25
N MET A 134 -8.79 -11.96 0.63
CA MET A 134 -9.65 -13.15 0.60
C MET A 134 -11.05 -12.91 1.18
N ASN A 135 -11.27 -11.87 2.00
CA ASN A 135 -12.58 -11.57 2.58
C ASN A 135 -13.66 -11.07 1.59
N ASN A 136 -13.40 -11.13 0.28
CA ASN A 136 -14.35 -10.76 -0.77
C ASN A 136 -14.76 -11.94 -1.67
N GLU A 137 -14.32 -13.16 -1.36
CA GLU A 137 -14.73 -14.39 -2.05
C GLU A 137 -15.20 -15.39 -0.97
N GLU A 138 -16.50 -15.70 -0.92
CA GLU A 138 -17.14 -16.52 0.12
C GLU A 138 -16.72 -18.01 0.10
N SER A 139 -16.71 -18.60 1.31
CA SER A 139 -16.74 -20.04 1.70
C SER A 139 -15.43 -20.85 1.49
N SER A 140 -15.01 -21.76 2.37
CA SER A 140 -15.53 -22.38 3.59
C SER A 140 -14.34 -23.04 4.31
N ASP A 141 -14.30 -22.97 5.65
CA ASP A 141 -13.87 -24.04 6.59
C ASP A 141 -13.44 -23.41 7.92
N GLU A 142 -14.31 -23.58 8.93
CA GLU A 142 -14.15 -23.10 10.29
C GLU A 142 -13.26 -24.07 11.09
N SER A 143 -12.08 -23.62 11.52
CA SER A 143 -11.55 -23.99 12.84
C SER A 143 -10.35 -23.15 13.32
N ASP A 144 -9.55 -22.55 12.42
CA ASP A 144 -8.41 -21.69 12.81
C ASP A 144 -8.67 -20.16 12.71
N ALA A 145 -9.81 -19.76 12.12
CA ALA A 145 -10.15 -18.35 11.87
C ALA A 145 -10.37 -17.50 13.13
N SER A 146 -10.57 -18.12 14.30
CA SER A 146 -10.93 -17.42 15.55
C SER A 146 -9.73 -16.70 16.18
N ILE A 147 -8.55 -17.32 16.18
CA ILE A 147 -7.32 -16.73 16.75
C ILE A 147 -6.76 -15.63 15.82
N GLU A 148 -6.90 -15.81 14.51
CA GLU A 148 -6.42 -14.85 13.50
C GLU A 148 -7.28 -13.58 13.42
N GLN A 149 -8.61 -13.71 13.51
CA GLN A 149 -9.51 -12.55 13.60
C GLN A 149 -9.26 -11.72 14.87
N GLU A 150 -8.98 -12.37 16.00
CA GLU A 150 -8.69 -11.67 17.26
C GLU A 150 -7.35 -10.93 17.21
N ASN A 151 -6.31 -11.54 16.61
CA ASN A 151 -5.02 -10.87 16.40
C ASN A 151 -5.12 -9.69 15.43
N ASN A 152 -5.88 -9.82 14.34
CA ASN A 152 -6.12 -8.73 13.40
C ASN A 152 -6.94 -7.60 14.05
N ASN A 153 -8.00 -7.92 14.81
CA ASN A 153 -8.76 -6.93 15.56
C ASN A 153 -7.89 -6.24 16.62
N ARG A 154 -7.05 -6.99 17.34
CA ARG A 154 -6.11 -6.45 18.32
C ARG A 154 -5.07 -5.55 17.68
N TYR A 155 -4.55 -5.92 16.50
CA TYR A 155 -3.65 -5.08 15.70
C TYR A 155 -4.33 -3.77 15.31
N ILE A 156 -5.51 -3.83 14.69
CA ILE A 156 -6.26 -2.64 14.27
C ILE A 156 -6.60 -1.74 15.47
N VAL A 157 -7.02 -2.32 16.61
CA VAL A 157 -7.35 -1.59 17.83
C VAL A 157 -6.11 -0.92 18.44
N ASN A 158 -4.98 -1.62 18.52
CA ASN A 158 -3.74 -1.08 19.08
C ASN A 158 -3.17 0.04 18.20
N VAL A 159 -3.21 -0.13 16.89
CA VAL A 159 -2.79 0.90 15.94
C VAL A 159 -3.70 2.14 16.03
N ARG A 160 -5.02 1.96 16.07
CA ARG A 160 -5.99 3.06 16.18
C ARG A 160 -5.77 3.86 17.47
N ARG A 161 -5.47 3.18 18.58
CA ARG A 161 -5.14 3.81 19.87
C ARG A 161 -3.86 4.64 19.78
N LYS A 162 -2.82 4.15 19.09
CA LYS A 162 -1.55 4.87 18.91
C LYS A 162 -1.69 6.09 17.99
N LEU A 163 -2.35 5.95 16.84
CA LEU A 163 -2.53 7.05 15.89
C LEU A 163 -3.35 8.23 16.46
N LEU A 164 -4.30 7.95 17.37
CA LEU A 164 -5.02 8.99 18.11
C LEU A 164 -4.13 9.70 19.15
N SER A 165 -3.13 9.01 19.70
CA SER A 165 -2.22 9.56 20.71
C SER A 165 -1.10 10.46 20.14
N THR A 166 -0.75 10.30 18.86
CA THR A 166 0.39 11.02 18.25
C THR A 166 0.04 12.32 17.52
N ASN A 167 -1.18 12.86 17.64
CA ASN A 167 -1.67 14.02 16.85
C ASN A 167 -1.56 13.84 15.31
N LEU A 168 -1.11 12.68 14.81
CA LEU A 168 -0.94 12.35 13.38
C LEU A 168 -2.28 12.29 12.62
N ILE A 169 -3.42 12.21 13.33
CA ILE A 169 -4.78 12.15 12.77
C ILE A 169 -5.59 13.45 12.99
N LEU A 170 -5.11 14.43 13.76
CA LEU A 170 -5.94 15.59 14.11
C LEU A 170 -6.20 16.58 12.97
N THR A 171 -5.55 16.42 11.81
CA THR A 171 -5.98 17.11 10.58
C THR A 171 -6.94 16.20 9.80
N SER A 172 -8.19 16.19 10.27
CA SER A 172 -9.43 15.84 9.55
C SER A 172 -9.27 15.39 8.08
N GLN A 173 -9.36 14.08 7.79
CA GLN A 173 -9.93 13.54 6.53
C GLN A 173 -9.96 12.00 6.36
N ILE A 174 -9.89 11.18 7.42
CA ILE A 174 -9.92 9.70 7.27
C ILE A 174 -11.28 9.06 7.62
N VAL A 175 -12.28 9.83 8.05
CA VAL A 175 -13.64 9.30 8.25
C VAL A 175 -14.64 10.21 7.52
N CYS A 176 -15.43 9.62 6.61
CA CYS A 176 -16.42 10.23 5.70
C CYS A 176 -15.80 10.91 4.46
N SER A 177 -16.15 10.56 3.21
CA SER A 177 -17.43 10.10 2.62
C SER A 177 -17.26 9.21 1.36
#